data_AF-A0A9D1M3A4-F1
#
_entry.id   AF-A0A9D1M3A4-F1
#
_cell.length_a   1.000
_cell.length_b   1.000
_cell.length_c   1.000
_cell.angle_alpha   90.00
_cell.angle_beta   90.00
_cell.angle_gamma   90.00
#
_symmetry.space_group_name_H-M   'P 1'
#
loop_
_entity.id
_entity.type
_entity.pdbx_description
1 polymer ?
#
loop_
_entity_poly.entity_id
_entity_poly.type
_entity_poly.pdbx_seq_one_letter_code
_entity_poly.pdbx_strand_id
1 'polypeptide(L)'
;MPQQPNDILHYYRLASQQAALAQTPEEEAAAYRQVVDFCEDSRVCRLDDSIKRNSVMFWSYNNIGDALLKKGRSLLGFKAASKNYAEVLHSYDQALHSARDAAEKISTLNKMAQTYRLMGDKENWIKTEEKVIENLADSFKRPAYLKLAEQADDLSLAAALTEKALDYVLAEMVSLRQKFRNLLDICSRLEKLYRRLKDGRNRTRLLELKRKTVRLLMSALENKIIRETDSRRKYVLYDELMRLGNHYLEDDRLWKVQILQLLKSELAEGEVWHLDGTKYSRKIIDKMLRKI
;
A
#
# COMPACT_ATOMS: atom_id res chain seq x y z
N MET A 1 36.08 -4.39 44.88
CA MET A 1 35.29 -3.52 43.97
C MET A 1 34.07 -4.31 43.55
N PRO A 2 32.83 -3.82 43.76
CA PRO A 2 31.65 -4.52 43.25
C PRO A 2 31.74 -4.53 41.72
N GLN A 3 31.64 -5.71 41.11
CA GLN A 3 31.61 -5.87 39.65
C GLN A 3 30.43 -5.06 39.12
N GLN A 4 30.70 -4.01 38.35
CA GLN A 4 29.66 -3.37 37.55
C GLN A 4 29.07 -4.46 36.63
N PRO A 5 27.75 -4.66 36.61
CA PRO A 5 27.14 -5.66 35.76
C PRO A 5 27.44 -5.34 34.29
N ASN A 6 28.25 -6.15 33.61
CA ASN A 6 28.61 -5.94 32.20
C ASN A 6 27.47 -6.26 31.20
N ASP A 7 26.22 -6.32 31.65
CA ASP A 7 25.08 -6.74 30.83
C ASP A 7 24.14 -5.58 30.55
N ILE A 8 23.96 -5.26 29.27
CA ILE A 8 23.07 -4.21 28.77
C ILE A 8 21.63 -4.38 29.28
N LEU A 9 21.18 -5.63 29.49
CA LEU A 9 19.84 -5.89 29.99
C LEU A 9 19.65 -5.44 31.45
N HIS A 10 20.72 -5.50 32.25
CA HIS A 10 20.69 -4.97 33.62
C HIS A 10 20.49 -3.46 33.61
N TYR A 11 21.26 -2.74 32.79
CA TYR A 11 21.12 -1.28 32.63
C TYR A 11 19.73 -0.91 32.11
N TYR A 12 19.18 -1.67 31.17
CA TYR A 12 17.83 -1.43 30.68
C TYR A 12 16.74 -1.60 31.75
N ARG A 13 16.86 -2.62 32.62
CA ARG A 13 15.93 -2.80 33.75
C ARG A 13 16.01 -1.65 34.75
N LEU A 14 17.22 -1.19 35.07
CA LEU A 14 17.43 -0.04 35.95
C LEU A 14 16.82 1.24 35.34
N ALA A 15 17.09 1.50 34.06
CA ALA A 15 16.52 2.61 33.32
C ALA A 15 14.99 2.56 33.31
N SER A 16 14.38 1.38 33.11
CA SER A 16 12.93 1.21 33.14
C SER A 16 12.33 1.51 34.53
N GLN A 17 13.00 1.10 35.60
CA GLN A 17 12.57 1.43 36.97
C GLN A 17 12.67 2.93 37.26
N GLN A 18 13.76 3.58 36.84
CA GLN A 18 13.93 5.03 36.99
C GLN A 18 12.90 5.80 36.16
N ALA A 19 12.65 5.39 34.92
CA ALA A 19 11.66 5.99 34.04
C ALA A 19 10.23 5.90 34.62
N ALA A 20 9.90 4.80 35.32
CA ALA A 20 8.59 4.66 35.98
C ALA A 20 8.38 5.62 37.16
N LEU A 21 9.47 6.13 37.75
CA LEU A 21 9.44 7.13 38.83
C LEU A 21 9.63 8.56 38.32
N ALA A 22 9.88 8.75 37.03
CA ALA A 22 10.10 10.05 36.42
C ALA A 22 8.84 10.92 36.52
N GLN A 23 9.03 12.19 36.90
CA GLN A 23 7.96 13.17 37.00
C GLN A 23 7.86 14.02 35.73
N THR A 24 8.92 14.04 34.93
CA THR A 24 8.99 14.79 33.67
C THR A 24 9.41 13.89 32.50
N PRO A 25 8.98 14.21 31.26
CA PRO A 25 9.45 13.47 30.08
C PRO A 25 10.97 13.56 29.88
N GLU A 26 11.63 14.61 30.37
CA GLU A 26 13.08 14.75 30.35
C GLU A 26 13.78 13.73 31.26
N GLU A 27 13.25 13.52 32.47
CA GLU A 27 13.75 12.49 33.38
C GLU A 27 13.53 11.09 32.80
N GLU A 28 12.36 10.84 32.19
CA GLU A 28 12.05 9.58 31.50
C GLU A 28 13.06 9.32 30.37
N ALA A 29 13.33 10.32 29.53
CA ALA A 29 14.33 10.23 28.46
C ALA A 29 15.76 10.04 29.01
N ALA A 30 16.12 10.73 30.09
CA ALA A 30 17.44 10.64 30.71
C ALA A 30 17.70 9.24 31.31
N ALA A 31 16.68 8.60 31.88
CA ALA A 31 16.79 7.24 32.41
C ALA A 31 17.21 6.25 31.31
N TYR A 32 16.53 6.27 30.15
CA TYR A 32 16.88 5.39 29.03
C TYR A 32 18.19 5.79 28.33
N ARG A 33 18.60 7.07 28.39
CA ARG A 33 19.88 7.52 27.85
C ARG A 33 21.09 6.87 28.55
N GLN A 34 20.97 6.53 29.84
CA GLN A 34 22.01 5.79 30.56
C GLN A 34 22.32 4.42 29.92
N VAL A 35 21.35 3.78 29.26
CA VAL A 35 21.57 2.52 28.54
C VAL A 35 22.40 2.76 27.28
N VAL A 36 22.12 3.86 26.57
CA VAL A 36 22.86 4.29 25.39
C VAL A 36 24.29 4.65 25.78
N ASP A 37 24.46 5.50 26.79
CA ASP A 37 25.77 5.94 27.29
C ASP A 37 26.63 4.74 27.72
N PHE A 38 26.04 3.79 28.48
CA PHE A 38 26.73 2.55 28.82
C PHE A 38 27.22 1.79 27.58
N CYS A 39 26.40 1.71 26.53
CA CYS A 39 26.77 0.99 25.32
C CYS A 39 27.77 1.72 24.43
N GLU A 40 27.73 3.04 24.42
CA GLU A 40 28.74 3.86 23.76
C GLU A 40 30.07 3.76 24.50
N ASP A 41 30.10 3.81 25.82
CA ASP A 41 31.33 3.78 26.61
C ASP A 41 31.93 2.36 26.76
N SER A 42 31.09 1.33 26.78
CA SER A 42 31.53 -0.06 26.89
C SER A 42 31.93 -0.65 25.54
N ARG A 43 33.22 -0.89 25.32
CA ARG A 43 33.70 -1.63 24.13
C ARG A 43 33.00 -2.98 23.96
N VAL A 44 32.63 -3.63 25.07
CA VAL A 44 31.91 -4.91 25.04
C VAL A 44 30.53 -4.74 24.43
N CYS A 45 29.73 -3.76 24.88
CA CYS A 45 28.41 -3.53 24.29
C CYS A 45 28.50 -2.95 22.86
N ARG A 46 29.44 -2.03 22.62
CA ARG A 46 29.60 -1.36 21.32
C ARG A 46 29.88 -2.33 20.18
N LEU A 47 30.63 -3.39 20.47
CA LEU A 47 31.01 -4.43 19.51
C LEU A 47 30.08 -5.66 19.55
N ASP A 48 29.07 -5.67 20.42
CA ASP A 48 28.10 -6.75 20.52
C ASP A 48 27.06 -6.65 19.38
N ASP A 49 27.12 -7.59 18.44
CA ASP A 49 26.21 -7.70 17.30
C ASP A 49 24.97 -8.58 17.59
N SER A 50 24.79 -8.98 18.85
CA SER A 50 23.71 -9.87 19.24
C SER A 50 22.33 -9.25 19.06
N ILE A 51 21.36 -10.12 18.79
CA ILE A 51 19.92 -9.80 18.79
C ILE A 51 19.54 -9.13 20.12
N LYS A 52 20.10 -9.57 21.25
CA LYS A 52 19.83 -9.02 22.58
C LYS A 52 20.21 -7.54 22.64
N ARG A 53 21.44 -7.18 22.25
CA ARG A 53 21.91 -5.80 22.22
C ARG A 53 21.01 -4.93 21.35
N ASN A 54 20.72 -5.38 20.13
CA ASN A 54 19.88 -4.61 19.20
C ASN A 54 18.46 -4.41 19.73
N SER A 55 17.87 -5.43 20.39
CA SER A 55 16.56 -5.30 21.03
C SER A 55 16.54 -4.20 22.09
N VAL A 56 17.55 -4.21 22.96
CA VAL A 56 17.63 -3.24 24.06
C VAL A 56 17.91 -1.83 23.56
N MET A 57 18.78 -1.67 22.56
CA MET A 57 19.02 -0.37 21.92
C MET A 57 17.77 0.14 21.19
N PHE A 58 17.07 -0.72 20.45
CA PHE A 58 15.81 -0.41 19.80
C PHE A 58 14.76 0.11 20.80
N TRP A 59 14.57 -0.57 21.93
CA TRP A 59 13.63 -0.13 22.96
C TRP A 59 14.06 1.16 23.63
N SER A 60 15.35 1.30 23.97
CA SER A 60 15.88 2.48 24.65
C SER A 60 15.68 3.73 23.80
N TYR A 61 16.08 3.69 22.52
CA TYR A 61 15.89 4.81 21.61
C TYR A 61 14.42 5.13 21.34
N ASN A 62 13.54 4.11 21.25
CA ASN A 62 12.10 4.33 21.15
C ASN A 62 11.53 5.05 22.37
N ASN A 63 11.92 4.63 23.58
CA ASN A 63 11.44 5.25 24.82
C ASN A 63 11.97 6.68 24.98
N ILE A 64 13.22 6.94 24.60
CA ILE A 64 13.77 8.31 24.53
C ILE A 64 12.93 9.16 23.58
N GLY A 65 12.69 8.66 22.35
CA GLY A 65 11.89 9.37 21.35
C GLY A 65 10.45 9.64 21.82
N ASP A 66 9.80 8.65 22.44
CA ASP A 66 8.43 8.78 22.96
C ASP A 66 8.35 9.82 24.09
N ALA A 67 9.29 9.80 25.02
CA ALA A 67 9.37 10.77 26.11
C ALA A 67 9.61 12.19 25.59
N LEU A 68 10.59 12.37 24.68
CA LEU A 68 10.83 13.66 24.04
C LEU A 68 9.63 14.12 23.19
N LEU A 69 8.86 13.20 22.59
CA LEU A 69 7.65 13.55 21.84
C LEU A 69 6.55 14.07 22.77
N LYS A 70 6.38 13.48 23.97
CA LYS A 70 5.46 14.01 25.00
C LYS A 70 5.82 15.45 25.37
N LYS A 71 7.10 15.72 25.63
CA LYS A 71 7.62 17.07 25.87
C LYS A 71 7.33 18.02 24.70
N GLY A 72 7.61 17.59 23.48
CA GLY A 72 7.42 18.41 22.27
C GLY A 72 6.00 18.93 22.11
N ARG A 73 5.01 18.09 22.45
CA ARG A 73 3.58 18.45 22.40
C ARG A 73 3.17 19.49 23.44
N SER A 74 3.87 19.60 24.56
CA SER A 74 3.59 20.60 25.60
C SER A 74 4.34 21.92 25.40
N LEU A 75 5.29 21.99 24.46
CA LEU A 75 6.06 23.21 24.22
C LEU A 75 5.23 24.28 23.52
N LEU A 76 5.25 25.49 24.08
CA LEU A 76 4.72 26.69 23.44
C LEU A 76 5.82 27.34 22.59
N GLY A 77 5.52 27.61 21.32
CA GLY A 77 6.42 28.30 20.39
C GLY A 77 7.12 27.38 19.38
N PHE A 78 7.07 27.80 18.11
CA PHE A 78 7.51 27.01 16.95
C PHE A 78 9.00 26.60 17.00
N LYS A 79 9.90 27.51 17.42
CA LYS A 79 11.35 27.24 17.43
C LYS A 79 11.76 26.18 18.46
N ALA A 80 11.18 26.24 19.66
CA ALA A 80 11.45 25.27 20.72
C ALA A 80 10.89 23.89 20.35
N ALA A 81 9.66 23.85 19.82
CA ALA A 81 9.05 22.62 19.32
C ALA A 81 9.87 21.99 18.17
N SER A 82 10.33 22.79 17.22
CA SER A 82 11.14 22.33 16.08
C SER A 82 12.46 21.66 16.51
N LYS A 83 13.22 22.28 17.43
CA LYS A 83 14.45 21.66 17.96
C LYS A 83 14.15 20.34 18.68
N ASN A 84 13.10 20.31 19.49
CA ASN A 84 12.69 19.10 20.20
C ASN A 84 12.30 17.98 19.23
N TYR A 85 11.53 18.28 18.18
CA TYR A 85 11.16 17.27 17.19
C TYR A 85 12.35 16.73 16.39
N ALA A 86 13.41 17.53 16.18
CA ALA A 86 14.65 17.02 15.59
C ALA A 86 15.33 15.97 16.49
N GLU A 87 15.36 16.17 17.82
CA GLU A 87 15.89 15.20 18.78
C GLU A 87 15.01 13.92 18.86
N VAL A 88 13.69 14.07 18.77
CA VAL A 88 12.74 12.95 18.65
C VAL A 88 13.04 12.12 17.41
N LEU A 89 13.15 12.76 16.24
CA LEU A 89 13.45 12.10 14.97
C LEU A 89 14.81 11.42 14.99
N HIS A 90 15.83 12.04 15.58
CA HIS A 90 17.14 11.41 15.76
C HIS A 90 17.05 10.14 16.60
N SER A 91 16.30 10.18 17.70
CA SER A 91 16.08 9.00 18.55
C SER A 91 15.37 7.87 17.79
N TYR A 92 14.29 8.19 17.06
CA TYR A 92 13.63 7.17 16.24
C TYR A 92 14.48 6.66 15.07
N ASP A 93 15.33 7.49 14.48
CA ASP A 93 16.28 7.03 13.46
C ASP A 93 17.28 6.03 14.05
N GLN A 94 17.82 6.28 15.24
CA GLN A 94 18.68 5.32 15.94
C GLN A 94 17.94 4.03 16.34
N ALA A 95 16.68 4.13 16.74
CA ALA A 95 15.83 2.97 16.96
C ALA A 95 15.65 2.18 15.66
N LEU A 96 15.38 2.84 14.53
CA LEU A 96 15.20 2.20 13.22
C LEU A 96 16.46 1.43 12.79
N HIS A 97 17.66 1.96 13.06
CA HIS A 97 18.93 1.27 12.82
C HIS A 97 19.10 0.00 13.66
N SER A 98 18.48 -0.05 14.84
CA SER A 98 18.51 -1.21 15.75
C SER A 98 17.35 -2.18 15.55
N ALA A 99 16.37 -1.84 14.70
CA ALA A 99 15.17 -2.64 14.45
C ALA A 99 15.50 -3.95 13.71
N ARG A 100 14.95 -5.05 14.21
CA ARG A 100 15.34 -6.42 13.81
C ARG A 100 14.44 -7.00 12.72
N ASP A 101 13.18 -6.60 12.72
CA ASP A 101 12.16 -7.11 11.80
C ASP A 101 11.31 -5.99 11.20
N ALA A 102 10.45 -6.37 10.25
CA ALA A 102 9.56 -5.44 9.57
C ALA A 102 8.56 -4.76 10.54
N ALA A 103 8.11 -5.46 11.59
CA ALA A 103 7.15 -4.90 12.54
C ALA A 103 7.78 -3.78 13.37
N GLU A 104 9.01 -3.98 13.86
CA GLU A 104 9.79 -2.96 14.57
C GLU A 104 10.12 -1.76 13.68
N LYS A 105 10.50 -2.01 12.42
CA LYS A 105 10.75 -0.96 11.42
C LYS A 105 9.48 -0.14 11.17
N ILE A 106 8.36 -0.80 10.88
CA ILE A 106 7.06 -0.15 10.63
C ILE A 106 6.63 0.66 11.85
N SER A 107 6.71 0.10 13.05
CA SER A 107 6.36 0.79 14.30
C SER A 107 7.14 2.09 14.44
N THR A 108 8.45 2.05 14.22
CA THR A 108 9.33 3.22 14.37
C THR A 108 9.10 4.25 13.27
N LEU A 109 8.96 3.80 12.01
CA LEU A 109 8.65 4.68 10.88
C LEU A 109 7.29 5.38 11.05
N ASN A 110 6.27 4.72 11.60
CA ASN A 110 4.99 5.35 11.92
C ASN A 110 5.14 6.48 12.96
N LYS A 111 6.01 6.30 13.97
CA LYS A 111 6.32 7.36 14.95
C LYS A 111 7.05 8.53 14.31
N MET A 112 8.00 8.27 13.40
CA MET A 112 8.66 9.30 12.60
C MET A 112 7.66 10.06 11.72
N ALA A 113 6.78 9.35 11.00
CA ALA A 113 5.74 9.94 10.16
C ALA A 113 4.79 10.83 10.97
N GLN A 114 4.36 10.38 12.15
CA GLN A 114 3.56 11.20 13.07
C GLN A 114 4.30 12.47 13.50
N THR A 115 5.60 12.37 13.75
CA THR A 115 6.44 13.51 14.14
C THR A 115 6.56 14.53 13.00
N TYR A 116 6.83 14.08 11.77
CA TYR A 116 6.81 14.95 10.59
C TYR A 116 5.45 15.64 10.38
N ARG A 117 4.35 14.91 10.61
CA ARG A 117 3.00 15.49 10.55
C ARG A 117 2.78 16.59 11.59
N LEU A 118 3.30 16.43 12.82
CA LEU A 118 3.23 17.48 13.86
C LEU A 118 4.08 18.70 13.49
N MET A 119 5.17 18.50 12.75
CA MET A 119 6.02 19.59 12.25
C MET A 119 5.43 20.30 11.01
N GLY A 120 4.40 19.74 10.38
CA GLY A 120 3.92 20.19 9.06
C GLY A 120 4.88 19.85 7.92
N ASP A 121 5.86 18.99 8.15
CA ASP A 121 6.85 18.56 7.15
C ASP A 121 6.28 17.44 6.28
N LYS A 122 5.46 17.86 5.32
CA LYS A 122 4.71 16.98 4.44
C LYS A 122 5.60 16.15 3.51
N GLU A 123 6.71 16.71 3.05
CA GLU A 123 7.65 16.02 2.16
C GLU A 123 8.29 14.81 2.87
N ASN A 124 8.84 15.01 4.07
CA ASN A 124 9.44 13.91 4.82
C ASN A 124 8.39 12.95 5.38
N TRP A 125 7.17 13.43 5.67
CA TRP A 125 6.04 12.55 5.98
C TRP A 125 5.76 11.59 4.82
N ILE A 126 5.61 12.05 3.57
CA ILE A 126 5.38 11.17 2.41
C ILE A 126 6.52 10.16 2.25
N LYS A 127 7.78 10.62 2.28
CA LYS A 127 8.95 9.73 2.14
C LYS A 127 8.98 8.65 3.23
N THR A 128 8.54 8.99 4.44
CA THR A 128 8.51 8.05 5.57
C THR A 128 7.35 7.06 5.42
N GLU A 129 6.16 7.51 5.02
CA GLU A 129 5.03 6.63 4.70
C GLU A 129 5.37 5.65 3.58
N GLU A 130 6.09 6.09 2.54
CA GLU A 130 6.58 5.17 1.50
C GLU A 130 7.48 4.07 2.09
N LYS A 131 8.41 4.42 3.00
CA LYS A 131 9.25 3.42 3.70
C LYS A 131 8.42 2.47 4.56
N VAL A 132 7.33 2.95 5.19
CA VAL A 132 6.38 2.08 5.91
C VAL A 132 5.81 1.06 4.94
N ILE A 133 5.31 1.52 3.79
CA ILE A 133 4.71 0.66 2.77
C ILE A 133 5.72 -0.37 2.24
N GLU A 134 6.98 0.01 2.02
CA GLU A 134 8.00 -0.92 1.55
C GLU A 134 8.28 -2.08 2.50
N ASN A 135 8.04 -1.90 3.80
CA ASN A 135 8.19 -2.96 4.81
C ASN A 135 6.92 -3.80 5.01
N LEU A 136 5.78 -3.43 4.41
CA LEU A 136 4.57 -4.26 4.41
C LEU A 136 4.79 -5.49 3.52
N ALA A 137 4.04 -6.57 3.79
CA ALA A 137 3.95 -7.66 2.83
C ALA A 137 3.31 -7.16 1.52
N ASP A 138 3.80 -7.66 0.38
CA ASP A 138 3.41 -7.17 -0.96
C ASP A 138 1.89 -7.16 -1.19
N SER A 139 1.17 -8.12 -0.59
CA SER A 139 -0.29 -8.21 -0.67
C SER A 139 -1.03 -6.99 -0.09
N PHE A 140 -0.38 -6.19 0.77
CA PHE A 140 -0.94 -4.97 1.36
C PHE A 140 -0.42 -3.68 0.71
N LYS A 141 0.59 -3.74 -0.16
CA LYS A 141 1.26 -2.54 -0.69
C LYS A 141 0.37 -1.73 -1.62
N ARG A 142 -0.40 -2.36 -2.51
CA ARG A 142 -1.32 -1.66 -3.43
C ARG A 142 -2.29 -0.72 -2.70
N PRO A 143 -3.16 -1.18 -1.77
CA PRO A 143 -4.10 -0.29 -1.10
C PRO A 143 -3.38 0.80 -0.28
N ALA A 144 -2.20 0.51 0.27
CA ALA A 144 -1.43 1.49 1.03
C ALA A 144 -0.87 2.62 0.14
N TYR A 145 -0.29 2.30 -1.02
CA TYR A 145 0.17 3.33 -1.98
C TYR A 145 -0.99 4.17 -2.52
N LEU A 146 -2.16 3.57 -2.80
CA LEU A 146 -3.33 4.33 -3.24
C LEU A 146 -3.79 5.33 -2.17
N LYS A 147 -3.82 4.91 -0.90
CA LYS A 147 -4.17 5.80 0.22
C LYS A 147 -3.17 6.94 0.39
N LEU A 148 -1.88 6.70 0.13
CA LEU A 148 -0.85 7.73 0.16
C LEU A 148 -0.96 8.68 -1.05
N ALA A 149 -1.24 8.14 -2.24
CA ALA A 149 -1.45 8.92 -3.46
C ALA A 149 -2.63 9.89 -3.33
N GLU A 150 -3.69 9.52 -2.62
CA GLU A 150 -4.84 10.39 -2.32
C GLU A 150 -4.47 11.59 -1.43
N GLN A 151 -3.34 11.52 -0.72
CA GLN A 151 -2.85 12.57 0.17
C GLN A 151 -1.65 13.33 -0.39
N ALA A 152 -1.27 13.08 -1.65
CA ALA A 152 -0.22 13.81 -2.35
C ALA A 152 -0.69 15.22 -2.73
N ASP A 153 0.22 16.19 -2.64
CA ASP A 153 -0.09 17.61 -2.87
C ASP A 153 -0.08 17.99 -4.36
N ASP A 154 0.54 17.17 -5.21
CA ASP A 154 0.64 17.40 -6.64
C ASP A 154 0.34 16.13 -7.47
N LEU A 155 0.02 16.38 -8.74
CA LEU A 155 -0.41 15.34 -9.66
C LEU A 155 0.71 14.36 -10.05
N SER A 156 1.96 14.82 -10.10
CA SER A 156 3.10 14.00 -10.48
C SER A 156 3.40 12.99 -9.38
N LEU A 157 3.39 13.44 -8.13
CA LEU A 157 3.55 12.56 -6.97
C LEU A 157 2.39 11.58 -6.83
N ALA A 158 1.14 12.05 -6.98
CA ALA A 158 -0.03 11.17 -6.99
C ALA A 158 0.08 10.09 -8.09
N ALA A 159 0.55 10.46 -9.29
CA ALA A 159 0.77 9.51 -10.38
C ALA A 159 1.88 8.51 -10.04
N ALA A 160 3.03 8.97 -9.54
CA ALA A 160 4.15 8.10 -9.17
C ALA A 160 3.78 7.07 -8.09
N LEU A 161 3.06 7.49 -7.06
CA LEU A 161 2.56 6.60 -6.00
C LEU A 161 1.51 5.61 -6.55
N THR A 162 0.64 6.07 -7.46
CA THR A 162 -0.35 5.19 -8.09
C THR A 162 0.31 4.17 -9.04
N GLU A 163 1.42 4.51 -9.71
CA GLU A 163 2.23 3.56 -10.48
C GLU A 163 2.85 2.50 -9.56
N LYS A 164 3.41 2.89 -8.41
CA LYS A 164 3.87 1.90 -7.41
C LYS A 164 2.75 0.97 -6.98
N ALA A 165 1.52 1.48 -6.82
CA ALA A 165 0.36 0.63 -6.52
C ALA A 165 0.07 -0.39 -7.64
N LEU A 166 0.25 -0.01 -8.91
CA LEU A 166 0.04 -0.89 -10.07
C LEU A 166 0.95 -2.13 -10.02
N ASP A 167 2.22 -1.95 -9.63
CA ASP A 167 3.21 -3.03 -9.57
C ASP A 167 2.82 -4.15 -8.60
N TYR A 168 2.05 -3.83 -7.55
CA TYR A 168 1.65 -4.77 -6.50
C TYR A 168 0.26 -5.41 -6.70
N VAL A 169 -0.45 -5.12 -7.80
CA VAL A 169 -1.79 -5.71 -8.03
C VAL A 169 -1.74 -7.25 -8.08
N LEU A 170 -0.71 -7.81 -8.71
CA LEU A 170 -0.60 -9.27 -8.85
C LEU A 170 -0.21 -9.97 -7.54
N ALA A 171 0.32 -9.25 -6.56
CA ALA A 171 0.71 -9.79 -5.25
C ALA A 171 -0.47 -9.92 -4.27
N GLU A 172 -1.65 -9.37 -4.59
CA GLU A 172 -2.81 -9.45 -3.70
C GLU A 172 -3.30 -10.88 -3.47
N MET A 173 -3.79 -11.17 -2.26
CA MET A 173 -4.36 -12.47 -1.90
C MET A 173 -5.87 -12.52 -2.20
N VAL A 174 -6.22 -12.25 -3.46
CA VAL A 174 -7.60 -12.26 -3.98
C VAL A 174 -7.69 -13.11 -5.26
N SER A 175 -8.92 -13.41 -5.70
CA SER A 175 -9.11 -14.16 -6.94
C SER A 175 -8.46 -13.46 -8.15
N LEU A 176 -8.02 -14.23 -9.15
CA LEU A 176 -7.44 -13.68 -10.38
C LEU A 176 -8.37 -12.64 -11.05
N ARG A 177 -9.68 -12.91 -11.04
CA ARG A 177 -10.70 -11.98 -11.52
C ARG A 177 -10.69 -10.66 -10.76
N GLN A 178 -10.55 -10.70 -9.44
CA GLN A 178 -10.45 -9.50 -8.63
C GLN A 178 -9.14 -8.74 -8.90
N LYS A 179 -8.01 -9.44 -9.11
CA LYS A 179 -6.74 -8.81 -9.52
C LYS A 179 -6.89 -8.03 -10.82
N PHE A 180 -7.52 -8.61 -11.83
CA PHE A 180 -7.78 -7.91 -13.10
C PHE A 180 -8.71 -6.70 -12.92
N ARG A 181 -9.74 -6.80 -12.09
CA ARG A 181 -10.59 -5.63 -11.75
C ARG A 181 -9.79 -4.52 -11.07
N ASN A 182 -8.94 -4.86 -10.11
CA ASN A 182 -8.09 -3.90 -9.41
C ASN A 182 -7.07 -3.24 -10.37
N LEU A 183 -6.53 -4.00 -11.32
CA LEU A 183 -5.65 -3.48 -12.37
C LEU A 183 -6.39 -2.45 -13.24
N LEU A 184 -7.61 -2.77 -13.68
CA LEU A 184 -8.41 -1.86 -14.49
C LEU A 184 -8.81 -0.59 -13.74
N ASP A 185 -9.12 -0.68 -12.45
CA ASP A 185 -9.37 0.48 -11.59
C ASP A 185 -8.15 1.40 -11.53
N ILE A 186 -6.97 0.84 -11.22
CA ILE A 186 -5.72 1.60 -11.14
C ILE A 186 -5.38 2.26 -12.48
N CYS A 187 -5.46 1.53 -13.59
CA CYS A 187 -5.24 2.11 -14.91
C CYS A 187 -6.22 3.26 -15.21
N SER A 188 -7.44 3.22 -14.66
CA SER A 188 -8.44 4.27 -14.83
C SER A 188 -8.14 5.50 -13.97
N ARG A 189 -7.61 5.31 -12.77
CA ARG A 189 -7.06 6.39 -11.92
C ARG A 189 -5.86 7.06 -12.58
N LEU A 190 -4.88 6.28 -13.02
CA LEU A 190 -3.68 6.78 -13.70
C LEU A 190 -4.00 7.52 -14.99
N GLU A 191 -4.94 7.03 -15.80
CA GLU A 191 -5.32 7.72 -17.03
C GLU A 191 -5.89 9.12 -16.74
N LYS A 192 -6.68 9.28 -15.67
CA LYS A 192 -7.19 10.60 -15.24
C LYS A 192 -6.04 11.52 -14.82
N LEU A 193 -5.06 11.00 -14.07
CA LEU A 193 -3.88 11.76 -13.65
C LEU A 193 -3.04 12.19 -14.86
N TYR A 194 -2.70 11.26 -15.75
CA TYR A 194 -1.89 11.57 -16.92
C TYR A 194 -2.61 12.45 -17.95
N ARG A 195 -3.95 12.42 -18.01
CA ARG A 195 -4.73 13.40 -18.79
C ARG A 195 -4.51 14.82 -18.29
N ARG A 196 -4.52 15.01 -16.97
CA ARG A 196 -4.26 16.32 -16.34
C ARG A 196 -2.80 16.75 -16.46
N LEU A 197 -1.86 15.81 -16.36
CA LEU A 197 -0.43 16.04 -16.58
C LEU A 197 -0.06 16.24 -18.06
N LYS A 198 -0.99 16.03 -19.00
CA LYS A 198 -0.75 16.04 -20.46
C LYS A 198 0.31 15.03 -20.91
N ASP A 199 0.47 13.93 -20.18
CA ASP A 199 1.42 12.85 -20.52
C ASP A 199 0.77 11.85 -21.48
N GLY A 200 0.87 12.14 -22.78
CA GLY A 200 0.31 11.30 -23.83
C GLY A 200 0.94 9.90 -23.90
N ARG A 201 2.25 9.78 -23.59
CA ARG A 201 2.99 8.52 -23.69
C ARG A 201 2.48 7.52 -22.65
N ASN A 202 2.39 7.93 -21.39
CA ASN A 202 1.89 7.06 -20.34
C ASN A 202 0.40 6.76 -20.49
N ARG A 203 -0.41 7.69 -21.01
CA ARG A 203 -1.81 7.40 -21.36
C ARG A 203 -1.92 6.28 -22.39
N THR A 204 -1.14 6.32 -23.47
CA THR A 204 -1.15 5.26 -24.49
C THR A 204 -0.72 3.91 -23.91
N ARG A 205 0.34 3.89 -23.09
CA ARG A 205 0.78 2.69 -22.37
C ARG A 205 -0.36 2.07 -21.54
N LEU A 206 -1.11 2.89 -20.79
CA LEU A 206 -2.22 2.42 -19.96
C LEU A 206 -3.41 1.93 -20.77
N LEU A 207 -3.72 2.56 -21.92
CA LEU A 207 -4.78 2.08 -22.81
C LEU A 207 -4.44 0.70 -23.36
N GLU A 208 -3.18 0.47 -23.75
CA GLU A 208 -2.72 -0.84 -24.19
C GLU A 208 -2.79 -1.88 -23.07
N LEU A 209 -2.33 -1.53 -21.86
CA LEU A 209 -2.41 -2.40 -20.70
C LEU A 209 -3.87 -2.76 -20.37
N LYS A 210 -4.79 -1.78 -20.32
CA LYS A 210 -6.23 -2.03 -20.13
C LYS A 210 -6.77 -3.01 -21.17
N ARG A 211 -6.49 -2.78 -22.46
CA ARG A 211 -6.95 -3.66 -23.54
C ARG A 211 -6.43 -5.10 -23.37
N LYS A 212 -5.14 -5.27 -23.04
CA LYS A 212 -4.54 -6.58 -22.79
C LYS A 212 -5.18 -7.28 -21.58
N THR A 213 -5.35 -6.57 -20.45
CA THR A 213 -5.99 -7.12 -19.25
C THR A 213 -7.43 -7.54 -19.50
N VAL A 214 -8.20 -6.72 -20.23
CA VAL A 214 -9.59 -7.01 -20.56
C VAL A 214 -9.69 -8.26 -21.42
N ARG A 215 -8.85 -8.40 -22.46
CA ARG A 215 -8.81 -9.60 -23.30
C ARG A 215 -8.50 -10.87 -22.50
N LEU A 216 -7.57 -10.81 -21.55
CA LEU A 216 -7.25 -11.93 -20.67
C LEU A 216 -8.43 -12.29 -19.75
N LEU A 217 -9.06 -11.30 -19.13
CA LEU A 217 -10.22 -11.51 -18.28
C LEU A 217 -11.39 -12.13 -19.05
N MET A 218 -11.61 -11.66 -20.28
CA MET A 218 -12.67 -12.16 -21.15
C MET A 218 -12.42 -13.59 -21.62
N SER A 219 -11.19 -13.92 -22.05
CA SER A 219 -10.83 -15.29 -22.38
C SER A 219 -11.02 -16.24 -21.18
N ALA A 220 -10.71 -15.78 -19.96
CA ALA A 220 -10.98 -16.56 -18.75
C ALA A 220 -12.49 -16.76 -18.49
N LEU A 221 -13.32 -15.74 -18.76
CA LEU A 221 -14.78 -15.82 -18.66
C LEU A 221 -15.38 -16.72 -19.74
N GLU A 222 -14.95 -16.61 -20.99
CA GLU A 222 -15.37 -17.47 -22.11
C GLU A 222 -15.10 -18.94 -21.79
N ASN A 223 -13.88 -19.27 -21.33
CA ASN A 223 -13.53 -20.62 -20.91
C ASN A 223 -14.41 -21.12 -19.76
N LYS A 224 -14.79 -20.22 -18.84
CA LYS A 224 -15.71 -20.56 -17.74
C LYS A 224 -17.13 -20.80 -18.23
N ILE A 225 -17.62 -20.00 -19.19
CA ILE A 225 -18.92 -20.16 -19.83
C ILE A 225 -19.02 -21.50 -20.54
N ILE A 226 -18.00 -21.85 -21.34
CA ILE A 226 -17.97 -23.12 -22.10
C ILE A 226 -18.07 -24.33 -21.17
N ARG A 227 -17.47 -24.25 -19.97
CA ARG A 227 -17.47 -25.33 -18.97
C ARG A 227 -18.69 -25.32 -18.05
N GLU A 228 -19.48 -24.24 -18.03
CA GLU A 228 -20.67 -24.14 -17.19
C GLU A 228 -21.81 -24.97 -17.79
N THR A 229 -22.52 -25.71 -16.95
CA THR A 229 -23.63 -26.58 -17.40
C THR A 229 -24.98 -26.00 -17.00
N ASP A 230 -25.02 -25.16 -15.98
CA ASP A 230 -26.23 -24.46 -15.55
C ASP A 230 -26.50 -23.25 -16.46
N SER A 231 -27.61 -23.29 -17.19
CA SER A 231 -28.00 -22.22 -18.12
C SER A 231 -28.19 -20.85 -17.45
N ARG A 232 -28.70 -20.80 -16.21
CA ARG A 232 -28.87 -19.53 -15.49
C ARG A 232 -27.52 -18.93 -15.13
N ARG A 233 -26.58 -19.75 -14.67
CA ARG A 233 -25.20 -19.31 -14.36
C ARG A 233 -24.45 -18.88 -15.62
N LYS A 234 -24.65 -19.57 -16.75
CA LYS A 234 -24.12 -19.13 -18.06
C LYS A 234 -24.56 -17.72 -18.39
N TYR A 235 -25.85 -17.40 -18.27
CA TYR A 235 -26.33 -16.04 -18.56
C TYR A 235 -25.71 -14.97 -17.67
N VAL A 236 -25.51 -15.25 -16.38
CA VAL A 236 -24.80 -14.32 -15.47
C VAL A 236 -23.35 -14.07 -15.93
N LEU A 237 -22.67 -15.10 -16.43
CA LEU A 237 -21.32 -14.96 -16.97
C LEU A 237 -21.31 -14.21 -18.30
N TYR A 238 -22.31 -14.40 -19.17
CA TYR A 238 -22.48 -13.60 -20.39
C TYR A 238 -22.78 -12.14 -20.10
N ASP A 239 -23.62 -11.84 -19.11
CA ASP A 239 -23.90 -10.47 -18.66
C ASP A 239 -22.59 -9.76 -18.32
N GLU A 240 -21.74 -10.41 -17.55
CA GLU A 240 -20.43 -9.87 -17.19
C GLU A 240 -19.52 -9.71 -18.41
N LEU A 241 -19.39 -10.74 -19.24
CA LEU A 241 -18.53 -10.72 -20.42
C LEU A 241 -18.90 -9.58 -21.37
N MET A 242 -20.20 -9.41 -21.63
CA MET A 242 -20.75 -8.35 -22.47
C MET A 242 -20.56 -6.97 -21.86
N ARG A 243 -20.80 -6.80 -20.55
CA ARG A 243 -20.54 -5.52 -19.86
C ARG A 243 -19.06 -5.11 -19.94
N LEU A 244 -18.13 -6.05 -19.74
CA LEU A 244 -16.70 -5.79 -19.84
C LEU A 244 -16.29 -5.37 -21.25
N GLY A 245 -16.69 -6.14 -22.27
CA GLY A 245 -16.32 -5.82 -23.64
C GLY A 245 -16.99 -4.54 -24.15
N ASN A 246 -18.25 -4.29 -23.80
CA ASN A 246 -18.93 -3.04 -24.16
C ASN A 246 -18.23 -1.82 -23.54
N HIS A 247 -17.71 -1.93 -22.32
CA HIS A 247 -17.08 -0.81 -21.64
C HIS A 247 -15.65 -0.54 -22.13
N TYR A 248 -14.87 -1.58 -22.42
CA TYR A 248 -13.42 -1.43 -22.69
C TYR A 248 -13.01 -1.70 -24.15
N LEU A 249 -13.85 -2.40 -24.91
CA LEU A 249 -13.59 -2.87 -26.28
C LEU A 249 -14.73 -2.47 -27.23
N GLU A 250 -15.38 -1.34 -26.98
CA GLU A 250 -16.53 -0.88 -27.78
C GLU A 250 -16.23 -0.85 -29.29
N ASP A 251 -15.02 -0.46 -29.67
CA ASP A 251 -14.62 -0.38 -31.09
C ASP A 251 -14.04 -1.71 -31.64
N ASP A 252 -13.89 -2.75 -30.82
CA ASP A 252 -13.31 -4.03 -31.23
C ASP A 252 -14.38 -4.89 -31.92
N ARG A 253 -14.49 -4.73 -33.24
CA ARG A 253 -15.45 -5.48 -34.08
C ARG A 253 -15.25 -6.99 -34.00
N LEU A 254 -14.01 -7.45 -33.97
CA LEU A 254 -13.68 -8.88 -33.92
C LEU A 254 -14.22 -9.50 -32.63
N TRP A 255 -13.99 -8.84 -31.51
CA TRP A 255 -14.56 -9.25 -30.23
C TRP A 255 -16.10 -9.31 -30.29
N LYS A 256 -16.75 -8.24 -30.77
CA LYS A 256 -18.22 -8.17 -30.87
C LYS A 256 -18.78 -9.35 -31.67
N VAL A 257 -18.17 -9.68 -32.81
CA VAL A 257 -18.59 -10.82 -33.63
C VAL A 257 -18.46 -12.13 -32.87
N GLN A 258 -17.31 -12.38 -32.23
CA GLN A 258 -17.05 -13.62 -31.50
C GLN A 258 -18.07 -13.86 -30.39
N ILE A 259 -18.36 -12.84 -29.56
CA ILE A 259 -19.28 -13.02 -28.44
C ILE A 259 -20.73 -13.13 -28.87
N LEU A 260 -21.14 -12.39 -29.91
CA LEU A 260 -22.47 -12.56 -30.47
C LEU A 260 -22.66 -13.97 -31.04
N GLN A 261 -21.66 -14.52 -31.73
CA GLN A 261 -21.70 -15.90 -32.21
C GLN A 261 -21.79 -16.91 -31.06
N LEU A 262 -20.99 -16.72 -30.01
CA LEU A 262 -21.01 -17.58 -28.83
C LEU A 262 -22.34 -17.51 -28.07
N LEU A 263 -22.92 -16.32 -27.90
CA LEU A 263 -24.25 -16.16 -27.29
C LEU A 263 -25.33 -16.80 -28.16
N LYS A 264 -25.25 -16.66 -29.49
CA LYS A 264 -26.18 -17.28 -30.42
C LYS A 264 -26.16 -18.81 -30.32
N SER A 265 -24.99 -19.43 -30.15
CA SER A 265 -24.90 -20.90 -30.06
C SER A 265 -25.56 -21.44 -28.80
N GLU A 266 -25.56 -20.68 -27.69
CA GLU A 266 -26.19 -21.09 -26.43
C GLU A 266 -27.69 -20.84 -26.37
N LEU A 267 -28.20 -19.80 -27.06
CA LEU A 267 -29.63 -19.50 -27.07
C LEU A 267 -30.43 -20.58 -27.80
N ALA A 268 -31.43 -21.13 -27.12
CA ALA A 268 -32.41 -22.02 -27.71
C ALA A 268 -33.32 -21.29 -28.71
N GLU A 269 -34.03 -22.05 -29.54
CA GLU A 269 -35.00 -21.45 -30.46
C GLU A 269 -36.17 -20.82 -29.70
N GLY A 270 -36.51 -19.58 -30.05
CA GLY A 270 -37.53 -18.79 -29.34
C GLY A 270 -37.06 -18.13 -28.04
N GLU A 271 -35.86 -18.45 -27.55
CA GLU A 271 -35.31 -17.86 -26.33
C GLU A 271 -34.88 -16.39 -26.54
N VAL A 272 -35.14 -15.57 -25.52
CA VAL A 272 -34.78 -14.14 -25.52
C VAL A 272 -34.08 -13.80 -24.21
N TRP A 273 -32.81 -13.41 -24.33
CA TRP A 273 -32.02 -12.86 -23.24
C TRP A 273 -32.03 -11.33 -23.28
N HIS A 274 -31.95 -10.70 -22.11
CA HIS A 274 -31.99 -9.24 -21.98
C HIS A 274 -30.78 -8.76 -21.17
N LEU A 275 -30.05 -7.79 -21.71
CA LEU A 275 -28.97 -7.11 -21.00
C LEU A 275 -29.13 -5.59 -21.18
N ASP A 276 -29.22 -4.86 -20.07
CA ASP A 276 -29.31 -3.40 -20.02
C ASP A 276 -30.35 -2.81 -21.01
N GLY A 277 -31.52 -3.44 -21.09
CA GLY A 277 -32.62 -3.02 -21.99
C GLY A 277 -32.48 -3.50 -23.45
N THR A 278 -31.36 -4.13 -23.82
CA THR A 278 -31.14 -4.70 -25.15
C THR A 278 -31.61 -6.15 -25.19
N LYS A 279 -32.39 -6.50 -26.22
CA LYS A 279 -32.88 -7.86 -26.45
C LYS A 279 -31.92 -8.65 -27.35
N TYR A 280 -31.63 -9.87 -26.95
CA TYR A 280 -30.83 -10.82 -27.71
C TYR A 280 -31.62 -12.10 -27.94
N SER A 281 -31.86 -12.41 -29.20
CA SER A 281 -32.37 -13.71 -29.65
C SER A 281 -31.57 -14.13 -30.87
N ARG A 282 -31.59 -15.41 -31.26
CA ARG A 282 -30.84 -15.88 -32.44
C ARG A 282 -31.08 -15.01 -33.69
N LYS A 283 -32.33 -14.63 -33.95
CA LYS A 283 -32.75 -13.75 -35.05
C LYS A 283 -32.23 -12.32 -34.92
N ILE A 284 -32.25 -11.76 -33.71
CA ILE A 284 -31.73 -10.40 -33.46
C ILE A 284 -30.21 -10.39 -33.62
N ILE A 285 -29.53 -11.40 -33.09
CA ILE A 285 -28.07 -11.52 -33.19
C ILE A 285 -27.64 -11.65 -34.65
N ASP A 286 -28.34 -12.44 -35.47
CA ASP A 286 -28.04 -12.52 -36.92
C ASP A 286 -28.16 -11.16 -37.62
N LYS A 287 -29.13 -10.33 -37.21
CA LYS A 287 -29.26 -8.97 -37.73
C LYS A 287 -28.14 -8.05 -37.24
N MET A 288 -27.67 -8.23 -36.00
CA MET A 288 -26.54 -7.47 -35.46
C MET A 288 -25.23 -7.83 -36.16
N LEU A 289 -24.95 -9.13 -36.36
CA LEU A 289 -23.75 -9.63 -37.02
C LEU A 289 -23.61 -9.13 -38.47
N ARG A 290 -24.72 -8.95 -39.20
CA ARG A 290 -24.71 -8.38 -40.56
C ARG A 290 -24.35 -6.89 -40.62
N LYS A 291 -24.35 -6.18 -39.49
CA LYS A 291 -24.12 -4.74 -39.41
C LYS A 291 -22.72 -4.35 -38.90
N ILE A 292 -21.97 -5.32 -38.40
CA ILE A 292 -20.61 -5.14 -37.86
C ILE A 292 -19.60 -5.30 -39.00
#